data_AF-A0A2R6KL34-F1
#
_entry.id   AF-A0A2R6KL34-F1
#
_cell.length_a   1.000
_cell.length_b   1.000
_cell.length_c   1.000
_cell.angle_alpha   90.00
_cell.angle_beta   90.00
_cell.angle_gamma   90.00
#
_symmetry.space_group_name_H-M   'P 1'
#
loop_
_entity.id
_entity.type
_entity.pdbx_description
1 polymer ?
#
loop_
_entity_poly.entity_id
_entity_poly.type
_entity_poly.pdbx_seq_one_letter_code
_entity_poly.pdbx_strand_id
1 'polypeptide(L)'
;MSLRFPSEVVVERFLPTVRAMLARALDERGLTQEEIADRLGVSQAAVSGYLRGADLEERFASDERLQSTVATIADGFAADTMDGYEALGELLAVIREFEDRGPICAVHEEEMPALEGLGCDLCVRGLDEGALAERDALAAVRRAARRLATAPGIATHVPNVGTNVGTAVPDAADETDVAAVPGRLQAVGSRVVVPAQPEFGVSRRVAGAILAAMAVEPETRGALNLATSESLLATARERGHEPLAFDADYENRGERLRERFCERGTVPRVAYHEGAFGVEPVTYVFGETATEAADLAMALIGDS
;
A
#
# COMPACT_ATOMS: atom_id res chain seq x y z
N MET A 1 2.07 19.45 19.55
CA MET A 1 1.52 18.72 18.40
C MET A 1 0.08 19.19 18.25
N SER A 2 -0.21 20.06 17.28
CA SER A 2 -1.57 20.52 17.00
C SER A 2 -2.21 19.56 16.01
N LEU A 3 -3.40 19.06 16.34
CA LEU A 3 -4.23 18.34 15.40
C LEU A 3 -4.67 19.32 14.30
N ARG A 4 -4.48 18.94 13.03
CA ARG A 4 -5.02 19.67 11.88
C ARG A 4 -5.77 18.70 11.01
N PHE A 5 -6.98 19.06 10.61
CA PHE A 5 -7.82 18.30 9.72
C PHE A 5 -7.56 18.71 8.26
N PRO A 6 -7.64 17.76 7.31
CA PRO A 6 -7.59 18.08 5.89
C PRO A 6 -8.73 19.05 5.48
N SER A 7 -9.88 18.98 6.16
CA SER A 7 -11.00 19.91 5.94
C SER A 7 -10.66 21.36 6.34
N GLU A 8 -9.71 21.59 7.24
CA GLU A 8 -9.21 22.94 7.53
C GLU A 8 -8.42 23.48 6.34
N VAL A 9 -7.58 22.67 5.70
CA VAL A 9 -6.88 23.05 4.46
C VAL A 9 -7.88 23.39 3.35
N VAL A 10 -8.96 22.60 3.23
CA VAL A 10 -10.03 22.89 2.25
C VAL A 10 -10.66 24.25 2.51
N VAL A 11 -11.05 24.54 3.76
CA VAL A 11 -11.76 25.78 4.09
C VAL A 11 -10.84 27.00 4.07
N GLU A 12 -9.61 26.88 4.56
CA GLU A 12 -8.69 27.99 4.77
C GLU A 12 -7.85 28.32 3.51
N ARG A 13 -7.64 27.35 2.62
CA ARG A 13 -6.75 27.52 1.44
C ARG A 13 -7.45 27.23 0.11
N PHE A 14 -8.13 26.08 0.00
CA PHE A 14 -8.75 25.66 -1.27
C PHE A 14 -9.97 26.53 -1.64
N LEU A 15 -10.94 26.68 -0.73
CA LEU A 15 -12.17 27.43 -0.99
C LEU A 15 -11.92 28.92 -1.35
N PRO A 16 -11.02 29.65 -0.66
CA PRO A 16 -10.64 31.00 -1.08
C PRO A 16 -10.02 31.04 -2.48
N THR A 17 -9.15 30.08 -2.79
CA THR A 17 -8.47 29.99 -4.10
C THR A 17 -9.48 29.74 -5.22
N VAL A 18 -10.32 28.70 -5.10
CA VAL A 18 -11.27 28.36 -6.16
C VAL A 18 -12.36 29.42 -6.33
N ARG A 19 -12.83 30.05 -5.25
CA ARG A 19 -13.80 31.17 -5.36
C ARG A 19 -13.21 32.36 -6.10
N ALA A 20 -11.94 32.68 -5.86
CA ALA A 20 -11.28 33.75 -6.57
C ALA A 20 -11.05 33.42 -8.05
N MET A 21 -10.68 32.17 -8.36
CA MET A 21 -10.55 31.69 -9.73
C MET A 21 -11.89 31.71 -10.47
N LEU A 22 -12.97 31.21 -9.85
CA LEU A 22 -14.32 31.25 -10.42
C LEU A 22 -14.81 32.68 -10.63
N ALA A 23 -14.61 33.58 -9.67
CA ALA A 23 -15.01 34.98 -9.81
C ALA A 23 -14.33 35.65 -11.01
N ARG A 24 -13.02 35.42 -11.21
CA ARG A 24 -12.28 35.94 -12.37
C ARG A 24 -12.77 35.31 -13.67
N ALA A 25 -12.95 34.00 -13.70
CA ALA A 25 -13.41 33.28 -14.88
C ALA A 25 -14.83 33.71 -15.32
N LEU A 26 -15.71 34.05 -14.37
CA LEU A 26 -17.05 34.55 -14.64
C LEU A 26 -17.04 36.03 -15.09
N ASP A 27 -16.17 36.87 -14.51
CA ASP A 27 -15.98 38.26 -14.94
C ASP A 27 -15.44 38.35 -16.38
N GLU A 28 -14.49 37.48 -16.74
CA GLU A 28 -14.00 37.31 -18.11
C GLU A 28 -15.08 36.89 -19.11
N ARG A 29 -16.13 36.21 -18.63
CA ARG A 29 -17.32 35.82 -19.42
C ARG A 29 -18.41 36.89 -19.43
N GLY A 30 -18.17 38.04 -18.81
CA GLY A 30 -19.03 39.21 -18.86
C GLY A 30 -20.15 39.25 -17.81
N LEU A 31 -20.11 38.37 -16.79
CA LEU A 31 -21.06 38.46 -15.68
C LEU A 31 -20.74 39.67 -14.80
N THR A 32 -21.78 40.32 -14.30
CA THR A 32 -21.66 41.40 -13.31
C THR A 32 -21.27 40.86 -11.94
N GLN A 33 -20.71 41.71 -11.08
CA GLN A 33 -20.33 41.31 -9.73
C GLN A 33 -21.53 40.86 -8.86
N GLU A 34 -22.74 41.34 -9.17
CA GLU A 34 -23.97 40.88 -8.51
C GLU A 34 -24.34 39.45 -8.97
N GLU A 35 -24.32 39.19 -10.28
CA GLU A 35 -24.58 37.83 -10.81
C GLU A 35 -23.55 36.81 -10.31
N ILE A 36 -22.27 37.21 -10.23
CA ILE A 36 -21.20 36.36 -9.68
C ILE A 36 -21.46 36.08 -8.19
N ALA A 37 -21.87 37.09 -7.42
CA ALA A 37 -22.16 36.93 -6.00
C ALA A 37 -23.30 35.93 -5.77
N ASP A 38 -24.36 36.03 -6.58
CA ASP A 38 -25.51 35.13 -6.53
C ASP A 38 -25.11 33.69 -6.88
N ARG A 39 -24.34 33.49 -7.96
CA ARG A 39 -23.87 32.15 -8.39
C ARG A 39 -22.94 31.50 -7.37
N LEU A 40 -22.05 32.27 -6.75
CA LEU A 40 -21.07 31.75 -5.78
C LEU A 40 -21.61 31.69 -4.34
N GLY A 41 -22.79 32.24 -4.07
CA GLY A 41 -23.38 32.30 -2.74
C GLY A 41 -22.55 33.14 -1.75
N VAL A 42 -21.98 34.25 -2.22
CA VAL A 42 -21.16 35.17 -1.40
C VAL A 42 -21.67 36.61 -1.55
N SER A 43 -21.12 37.54 -0.77
CA SER A 43 -21.46 38.96 -0.95
C SER A 43 -20.77 39.56 -2.18
N GLN A 44 -21.38 40.55 -2.82
CA GLN A 44 -20.76 41.34 -3.90
C GLN A 44 -19.43 41.98 -3.45
N ALA A 45 -19.33 42.38 -2.18
CA ALA A 45 -18.08 42.89 -1.61
C ALA A 45 -16.96 41.83 -1.60
N ALA A 46 -17.29 40.55 -1.37
CA ALA A 46 -16.34 39.45 -1.45
C ALA A 46 -15.87 39.22 -2.90
N VAL A 47 -16.79 39.24 -3.87
CA VAL A 47 -16.45 39.17 -5.32
C VAL A 47 -15.51 40.29 -5.71
N SER A 48 -15.83 41.52 -5.29
CA SER A 48 -14.99 42.69 -5.52
C SER A 48 -13.58 42.51 -4.93
N GLY A 49 -13.47 41.85 -3.77
CA GLY A 49 -12.19 41.46 -3.17
C GLY A 49 -11.42 40.46 -4.03
N TYR A 50 -12.07 39.41 -4.50
CA TYR A 50 -11.47 38.38 -5.36
C TYR A 50 -10.88 38.95 -6.66
N LEU A 51 -11.61 39.87 -7.30
CA LEU A 51 -11.20 40.51 -8.56
C LEU A 51 -10.01 41.46 -8.40
N ARG A 52 -9.89 42.14 -7.24
CA ARG A 52 -8.75 43.06 -6.97
C ARG A 52 -7.42 42.35 -6.70
N GLY A 53 -7.46 41.06 -6.36
CA GLY A 53 -6.30 40.28 -5.96
C GLY A 53 -6.60 39.53 -4.67
N ALA A 54 -6.72 38.20 -4.77
CA ALA A 54 -6.78 37.31 -3.63
C ALA A 54 -5.43 36.62 -3.48
N ASP A 55 -5.06 36.31 -2.24
CA ASP A 55 -3.94 35.41 -1.97
C ASP A 55 -4.38 33.99 -2.39
N LEU A 56 -3.73 33.45 -3.41
CA LEU A 56 -4.05 32.14 -3.97
C LEU A 56 -3.01 31.15 -3.48
N GLU A 57 -3.44 29.95 -3.09
CA GLU A 57 -2.49 28.86 -2.89
C GLU A 57 -2.01 28.37 -4.26
N GLU A 58 -0.75 28.66 -4.57
CA GLU A 58 -0.14 28.40 -5.88
C GLU A 58 -0.26 26.93 -6.29
N ARG A 59 -0.15 26.00 -5.33
CA ARG A 59 -0.29 24.55 -5.58
C ARG A 59 -1.67 24.15 -6.09
N PHE A 60 -2.71 24.92 -5.74
CA PHE A 60 -4.05 24.69 -6.26
C PHE A 60 -4.26 25.47 -7.55
N ALA A 61 -3.88 26.75 -7.57
CA ALA A 61 -4.11 27.65 -8.71
C ALA A 61 -3.40 27.21 -10.00
N SER A 62 -2.24 26.55 -9.87
CA SER A 62 -1.45 26.04 -11.00
C SER A 62 -1.84 24.62 -11.45
N ASP A 63 -2.68 23.90 -10.70
CA ASP A 63 -3.07 22.53 -11.06
C ASP A 63 -4.06 22.54 -12.24
N GLU A 64 -3.69 21.85 -13.32
CA GLU A 64 -4.43 21.82 -14.58
C GLU A 64 -5.88 21.32 -14.41
N ARG A 65 -6.11 20.41 -13.44
CA ARG A 65 -7.44 19.84 -13.21
C ARG A 65 -8.36 20.88 -12.58
N LEU A 66 -7.87 21.62 -11.59
CA LEU A 66 -8.65 22.72 -11.00
C LEU A 66 -8.93 23.81 -12.04
N GLN A 67 -7.96 24.17 -12.86
CA GLN A 67 -8.16 25.14 -13.95
C GLN A 67 -9.24 24.68 -14.93
N SER A 68 -9.19 23.42 -15.36
CA SER A 68 -10.19 22.82 -16.25
C SER A 68 -11.58 22.80 -15.61
N THR A 69 -11.69 22.44 -14.34
CA THR A 69 -12.96 22.44 -13.60
C THR A 69 -13.51 23.85 -13.45
N VAL A 70 -12.69 24.84 -13.11
CA VAL A 70 -13.10 26.25 -13.02
C VAL A 70 -13.62 26.74 -14.37
N ALA A 71 -12.93 26.45 -15.46
CA ALA A 71 -13.38 26.82 -16.81
C ALA A 71 -14.73 26.19 -17.15
N THR A 72 -14.88 24.88 -16.88
CA THR A 72 -16.12 24.12 -17.13
C THR A 72 -17.31 24.71 -16.35
N ILE A 73 -17.12 24.99 -15.06
CA ILE A 73 -18.15 25.59 -14.22
C ILE A 73 -18.48 27.01 -14.71
N ALA A 74 -17.47 27.81 -15.04
CA ALA A 74 -17.68 29.18 -15.50
C ALA A 74 -18.42 29.24 -16.84
N ASP A 75 -18.09 28.36 -17.79
CA ASP A 75 -18.82 28.20 -19.06
C ASP A 75 -20.27 27.76 -18.80
N GLY A 76 -20.46 26.79 -17.93
CA GLY A 76 -21.79 26.29 -17.57
C GLY A 76 -22.68 27.35 -16.92
N PHE A 77 -22.13 28.17 -16.02
CA PHE A 77 -22.86 29.27 -15.40
C PHE A 77 -23.16 30.42 -16.37
N ALA A 78 -22.21 30.78 -17.25
CA ALA A 78 -22.42 31.83 -18.24
C ALA A 78 -23.44 31.44 -19.32
N ALA A 79 -23.51 30.16 -19.67
CA ALA A 79 -24.48 29.61 -20.62
C ALA A 79 -25.82 29.20 -19.97
N ASP A 80 -25.92 29.28 -18.64
CA ASP A 80 -27.06 28.79 -17.84
C ASP A 80 -27.37 27.29 -18.10
N THR A 81 -26.34 26.51 -18.39
CA THR A 81 -26.43 25.04 -18.62
C THR A 81 -25.95 24.23 -17.43
N MET A 82 -25.48 24.87 -16.37
CA MET A 82 -25.02 24.22 -15.14
C MET A 82 -25.63 24.93 -13.93
N ASP A 83 -26.16 24.16 -12.99
CA ASP A 83 -26.65 24.70 -11.71
C ASP A 83 -25.61 24.59 -10.57
N GLY A 84 -25.93 25.18 -9.42
CA GLY A 84 -25.03 25.15 -8.26
C GLY A 84 -24.79 23.76 -7.67
N TYR A 85 -25.71 22.81 -7.88
CA TYR A 85 -25.55 21.43 -7.41
C TYR A 85 -24.56 20.66 -8.28
N GLU A 86 -24.64 20.81 -9.60
CA GLU A 86 -23.69 20.25 -10.54
C GLU A 86 -22.28 20.82 -10.34
N ALA A 87 -22.17 22.16 -10.21
CA ALA A 87 -20.90 22.80 -9.91
C ALA A 87 -20.30 22.34 -8.57
N LEU A 88 -21.13 22.10 -7.55
CA LEU A 88 -20.68 21.51 -6.28
C LEU A 88 -20.13 20.09 -6.50
N GLY A 89 -20.78 19.28 -7.34
CA GLY A 89 -20.30 17.94 -7.70
C GLY A 89 -18.90 17.96 -8.32
N GLU A 90 -18.68 18.87 -9.27
CA GLU A 90 -17.37 19.09 -9.92
C GLU A 90 -16.29 19.50 -8.92
N LEU A 91 -16.59 20.46 -8.04
CA LEU A 91 -15.64 20.90 -7.01
C LEU A 91 -15.32 19.79 -6.00
N LEU A 92 -16.32 19.00 -5.59
CA LEU A 92 -16.10 17.85 -4.71
C LEU A 92 -15.28 16.74 -5.37
N ALA A 93 -15.37 16.57 -6.69
CA ALA A 93 -14.50 15.65 -7.42
C ALA A 93 -13.04 16.09 -7.35
N VAL A 94 -12.75 17.37 -7.62
CA VAL A 94 -11.38 17.92 -7.52
C VAL A 94 -10.84 17.82 -6.10
N ILE A 95 -11.64 18.13 -5.08
CA ILE A 95 -11.21 18.00 -3.67
C ILE A 95 -10.77 16.56 -3.37
N ARG A 96 -11.57 15.55 -3.77
CA ARG A 96 -11.24 14.14 -3.55
C ARG A 96 -9.94 13.73 -4.22
N GLU A 97 -9.69 14.22 -5.45
CA GLU A 97 -8.42 13.96 -6.13
C GLU A 97 -7.23 14.65 -5.46
N PHE A 98 -7.44 15.84 -4.89
CA PHE A 98 -6.39 16.56 -4.18
C PHE A 98 -6.10 15.94 -2.80
N GLU A 99 -7.09 15.28 -2.20
CA GLU A 99 -6.99 14.50 -0.96
C GLU A 99 -6.39 13.09 -1.15
N ASP A 100 -6.13 12.66 -2.40
CA ASP A 100 -5.39 11.44 -2.71
C ASP A 100 -3.95 11.76 -3.16
N ARG A 101 -3.07 11.95 -2.17
CA ARG A 101 -1.64 12.28 -2.38
C ARG A 101 -1.44 13.49 -3.30
N GLY A 102 -2.42 14.38 -3.33
CA GLY A 102 -2.42 15.57 -4.16
C GLY A 102 -2.04 16.83 -3.39
N PRO A 103 -2.30 18.00 -3.97
CA PRO A 103 -1.95 19.28 -3.39
C PRO A 103 -2.48 19.50 -1.96
N ILE A 104 -3.70 19.03 -1.64
CA ILE A 104 -4.28 19.19 -0.28
C ILE A 104 -3.43 18.39 0.73
N CYS A 105 -3.01 17.17 0.38
CA CYS A 105 -2.12 16.38 1.23
C CYS A 105 -0.78 17.09 1.46
N ALA A 106 -0.19 17.71 0.44
CA ALA A 106 1.08 18.42 0.57
C ALA A 106 0.99 19.62 1.54
N VAL A 107 -0.08 20.41 1.45
CA VAL A 107 -0.32 21.52 2.39
C VAL A 107 -0.63 20.99 3.80
N HIS A 108 -1.39 19.89 3.90
CA HIS A 108 -1.73 19.28 5.18
C HIS A 108 -0.49 18.74 5.91
N GLU A 109 0.46 18.14 5.19
CA GLU A 109 1.74 17.68 5.72
C GLU A 109 2.59 18.84 6.27
N GLU A 110 2.60 19.99 5.59
CA GLU A 110 3.28 21.20 6.07
C GLU A 110 2.65 21.78 7.34
N GLU A 111 1.32 21.78 7.43
CA GLU A 111 0.61 22.29 8.61
C GLU A 111 0.59 21.30 9.77
N MET A 112 0.82 20.01 9.49
CA MET A 112 0.94 18.94 10.49
C MET A 112 2.23 18.14 10.26
N PRO A 113 3.40 18.66 10.72
CA PRO A 113 4.70 18.01 10.48
C PRO A 113 4.81 16.57 11.03
N ALA A 114 3.90 16.16 11.91
CA ALA A 114 3.81 14.76 12.35
C ALA A 114 3.43 13.79 11.21
N LEU A 115 2.90 14.29 10.09
CA LEU A 115 2.59 13.52 8.89
C LEU A 115 3.79 13.38 7.94
N GLU A 116 4.89 14.09 8.22
CA GLU A 116 6.03 14.18 7.30
C GLU A 116 6.62 12.80 7.00
N GLY A 117 6.63 12.42 5.72
CA GLY A 117 7.16 11.14 5.27
C GLY A 117 6.31 9.89 5.62
N LEU A 118 5.13 10.06 6.21
CA LEU A 118 4.23 8.92 6.52
C LEU A 118 3.55 8.35 5.27
N GLY A 119 3.42 9.15 4.20
CA GLY A 119 2.62 8.77 3.02
C GLY A 119 1.15 8.57 3.39
N CYS A 120 0.60 9.50 4.20
CA CYS A 120 -0.76 9.47 4.73
C CYS A 120 -1.80 9.25 3.61
N ASP A 121 -2.74 8.34 3.83
CA ASP A 121 -3.84 7.99 2.92
C ASP A 121 -5.21 7.98 3.63
N LEU A 122 -5.27 8.52 4.85
CA LEU A 122 -6.44 8.43 5.74
C LEU A 122 -7.72 9.02 5.10
N CYS A 123 -7.58 10.11 4.34
CA CYS A 123 -8.69 10.76 3.63
C CYS A 123 -9.33 9.84 2.57
N VAL A 124 -8.54 8.93 1.99
CA VAL A 124 -8.97 8.04 0.91
C VAL A 124 -9.38 6.67 1.45
N ARG A 125 -8.63 6.11 2.42
CA ARG A 125 -8.92 4.78 2.97
C ARG A 125 -9.97 4.77 4.07
N GLY A 126 -10.24 5.91 4.71
CA GLY A 126 -11.14 5.98 5.86
C GLY A 126 -10.71 5.07 7.03
N LEU A 127 -11.68 4.46 7.71
CA LEU A 127 -11.49 3.49 8.79
C LEU A 127 -11.78 2.04 8.35
N ASP A 128 -11.74 1.74 7.06
CA ASP A 128 -11.96 0.37 6.60
C ASP A 128 -10.81 -0.53 7.07
N GLU A 129 -11.09 -1.35 8.09
CA GLU A 129 -10.13 -2.27 8.70
C GLU A 129 -9.66 -3.33 7.70
N GLY A 130 -10.51 -3.74 6.76
CA GLY A 130 -10.16 -4.68 5.69
C GLY A 130 -9.18 -4.05 4.70
N ALA A 131 -9.49 -2.83 4.22
CA ALA A 131 -8.59 -2.11 3.33
C ALA A 131 -7.24 -1.77 3.99
N LEU A 132 -7.21 -1.53 5.31
CA LEU A 132 -5.98 -1.35 6.07
C LEU A 132 -5.17 -2.66 6.13
N ALA A 133 -5.82 -3.78 6.48
CA ALA A 133 -5.17 -5.08 6.53
C ALA A 133 -4.57 -5.49 5.18
N GLU A 134 -5.29 -5.26 4.08
CA GLU A 134 -4.79 -5.53 2.73
C GLU A 134 -3.55 -4.69 2.39
N ARG A 135 -3.57 -3.39 2.74
CA ARG A 135 -2.42 -2.49 2.55
C ARG A 135 -1.22 -2.91 3.39
N ASP A 136 -1.44 -3.28 4.64
CA ASP A 136 -0.38 -3.73 5.54
C ASP A 136 0.26 -5.02 5.05
N ALA A 137 -0.54 -5.96 4.54
CA ALA A 137 -0.03 -7.19 3.91
C ALA A 137 0.85 -6.87 2.69
N LEU A 138 0.36 -6.04 1.74
CA LEU A 138 1.11 -5.62 0.56
C LEU A 138 2.39 -4.84 0.93
N ALA A 139 2.32 -3.96 1.93
CA ALA A 139 3.45 -3.19 2.42
C ALA A 139 4.51 -4.08 3.07
N ALA A 140 4.09 -5.05 3.88
CA ALA A 140 4.99 -6.03 4.49
C ALA A 140 5.71 -6.87 3.42
N VAL A 141 5.01 -7.36 2.40
CA VAL A 141 5.63 -8.12 1.29
C VAL A 141 6.58 -7.25 0.49
N ARG A 142 6.20 -6.00 0.17
CA ARG A 142 7.06 -5.06 -0.57
C ARG A 142 8.34 -4.74 0.21
N ARG A 143 8.24 -4.58 1.52
CA ARG A 143 9.40 -4.34 2.41
C ARG A 143 10.29 -5.57 2.47
N ALA A 144 9.71 -6.74 2.69
CA ALA A 144 10.44 -8.02 2.72
C ALA A 144 11.19 -8.29 1.41
N ALA A 145 10.50 -8.17 0.27
CA ALA A 145 11.09 -8.38 -1.05
C ALA A 145 12.26 -7.43 -1.33
N ARG A 146 12.14 -6.15 -0.93
CA ARG A 146 13.25 -5.18 -1.05
C ARG A 146 14.43 -5.54 -0.16
N ARG A 147 14.19 -5.92 1.10
CA ARG A 147 15.26 -6.34 2.01
C ARG A 147 16.00 -7.56 1.48
N LEU A 148 15.26 -8.59 1.05
CA LEU A 148 15.82 -9.77 0.40
C LEU A 148 16.60 -9.42 -0.87
N ALA A 149 16.10 -8.51 -1.71
CA ALA A 149 16.81 -8.12 -2.94
C ALA A 149 18.17 -7.43 -2.68
N THR A 150 18.31 -6.76 -1.52
CA THR A 150 19.53 -6.06 -1.11
C THR A 150 20.40 -6.83 -0.14
N ALA A 151 19.96 -8.00 0.33
CA ALA A 151 20.68 -8.78 1.32
C ALA A 151 21.95 -9.42 0.70
N PRO A 152 23.12 -9.29 1.34
CA PRO A 152 24.32 -10.03 0.92
C PRO A 152 24.06 -11.55 0.97
N GLY A 153 24.62 -12.29 0.01
CA GLY A 153 24.57 -13.77 0.00
C GLY A 153 23.22 -14.40 -0.35
N ILE A 154 22.10 -13.69 -0.23
CA ILE A 154 20.75 -14.24 -0.47
C ILE A 154 20.57 -14.94 -1.82
N ALA A 155 21.27 -14.49 -2.87
CA ALA A 155 21.18 -15.07 -4.21
C ALA A 155 21.58 -16.57 -4.25
N THR A 156 22.47 -17.03 -3.36
CA THR A 156 22.87 -18.44 -3.28
C THR A 156 21.84 -19.31 -2.54
N HIS A 157 20.89 -18.68 -1.85
CA HIS A 157 19.79 -19.34 -1.13
C HIS A 157 18.46 -19.30 -1.90
N VAL A 158 18.42 -18.71 -3.10
CA VAL A 158 17.26 -18.76 -3.97
C VAL A 158 17.21 -20.12 -4.69
N PRO A 159 16.14 -20.92 -4.55
CA PRO A 159 16.00 -22.20 -5.24
C PRO A 159 15.73 -21.99 -6.73
N ASN A 160 15.90 -23.04 -7.56
CA ASN A 160 15.64 -22.96 -9.00
C ASN A 160 14.19 -22.56 -9.34
N VAL A 161 13.24 -22.92 -8.47
CA VAL A 161 11.83 -22.51 -8.58
C VAL A 161 11.55 -21.06 -8.15
N GLY A 162 12.58 -20.32 -7.74
CA GLY A 162 12.51 -18.97 -7.18
C GLY A 162 12.05 -18.92 -5.72
N THR A 163 12.42 -17.83 -5.05
CA THR A 163 11.95 -17.50 -3.70
C THR A 163 10.70 -16.65 -3.82
N ASN A 164 9.63 -17.03 -3.14
CA ASN A 164 8.51 -16.13 -2.90
C ASN A 164 8.45 -15.78 -1.41
N VAL A 165 7.84 -14.65 -1.12
CA VAL A 165 7.59 -14.14 0.22
C VAL A 165 6.18 -13.58 0.24
N GLY A 166 5.44 -13.85 1.31
CA GLY A 166 4.03 -13.49 1.40
C GLY A 166 3.56 -13.16 2.81
N THR A 167 2.47 -12.41 2.88
CA THR A 167 1.71 -12.09 4.10
C THR A 167 0.23 -12.26 3.81
N ALA A 168 -0.50 -12.97 4.68
CA ALA A 168 -1.95 -13.04 4.66
C ALA A 168 -2.58 -11.87 5.44
N VAL A 169 -3.78 -11.45 5.05
CA VAL A 169 -4.63 -10.61 5.92
C VAL A 169 -5.06 -11.42 7.16
N PRO A 170 -5.47 -10.77 8.26
CA PRO A 170 -6.13 -11.46 9.37
C PRO A 170 -7.33 -12.27 8.87
N ASP A 171 -7.59 -13.43 9.49
CA ASP A 171 -8.71 -14.33 9.16
C ASP A 171 -8.78 -14.80 7.69
N ALA A 172 -7.64 -14.78 6.98
CA ALA A 172 -7.54 -15.25 5.60
C ALA A 172 -8.16 -16.63 5.40
N ALA A 173 -9.09 -16.72 4.44
CA ALA A 173 -9.85 -17.93 4.15
C ALA A 173 -9.12 -18.80 3.11
N ASP A 174 -8.53 -18.17 2.10
CA ASP A 174 -7.88 -18.88 1.00
C ASP A 174 -6.67 -18.13 0.41
N GLU A 175 -6.11 -18.66 -0.68
CA GLU A 175 -4.91 -18.11 -1.29
C GLU A 175 -5.10 -16.68 -1.84
N THR A 176 -6.34 -16.27 -2.13
CA THR A 176 -6.67 -14.92 -2.60
C THR A 176 -6.50 -13.87 -1.51
N ASP A 177 -6.54 -14.27 -0.23
CA ASP A 177 -6.30 -13.40 0.93
C ASP A 177 -4.81 -13.26 1.27
N VAL A 178 -3.92 -13.82 0.44
CA VAL A 178 -2.47 -13.79 0.64
C VAL A 178 -1.77 -12.93 -0.41
N ALA A 179 -1.13 -11.86 0.05
CA ALA A 179 -0.24 -11.05 -0.78
C ALA A 179 1.11 -11.77 -0.97
N ALA A 180 1.64 -11.76 -2.19
CA ALA A 180 2.96 -12.29 -2.52
C ALA A 180 3.54 -11.58 -3.76
N VAL A 181 4.74 -11.98 -4.20
CA VAL A 181 5.36 -11.41 -5.42
C VAL A 181 4.99 -12.25 -6.65
N PRO A 182 4.29 -11.70 -7.66
CA PRO A 182 4.05 -12.38 -8.94
C PRO A 182 5.39 -12.71 -9.61
N GLY A 183 5.54 -13.91 -10.17
CA GLY A 183 6.80 -14.32 -10.84
C GLY A 183 7.97 -14.66 -9.89
N ARG A 184 7.84 -14.36 -8.58
CA ARG A 184 8.81 -14.68 -7.51
C ARG A 184 10.14 -13.93 -7.65
N LEU A 185 10.92 -13.91 -6.58
CA LEU A 185 12.28 -13.41 -6.57
C LEU A 185 13.21 -14.42 -7.24
N GLN A 186 14.01 -13.95 -8.20
CA GLN A 186 14.90 -14.77 -9.01
C GLN A 186 16.36 -14.36 -8.79
N ALA A 187 17.27 -15.33 -8.68
CA ALA A 187 18.70 -15.05 -8.66
C ALA A 187 19.23 -14.81 -10.09
N VAL A 188 19.85 -13.65 -10.30
CA VAL A 188 20.53 -13.28 -11.55
C VAL A 188 21.96 -12.88 -11.21
N GLY A 189 22.89 -13.83 -11.38
CA GLY A 189 24.26 -13.69 -10.89
C GLY A 189 24.30 -13.64 -9.37
N SER A 190 24.93 -12.61 -8.81
CA SER A 190 25.00 -12.38 -7.35
C SER A 190 23.84 -11.55 -6.80
N ARG A 191 22.85 -11.19 -7.64
CA ARG A 191 21.73 -10.32 -7.26
C ARG A 191 20.42 -11.07 -7.29
N VAL A 192 19.46 -10.58 -6.51
CA VAL A 192 18.08 -11.05 -6.56
C VAL A 192 17.21 -9.99 -7.24
N VAL A 193 16.44 -10.40 -8.23
CA VAL A 193 15.55 -9.55 -9.03
C VAL A 193 14.12 -9.77 -8.58
N VAL A 194 13.40 -8.68 -8.29
CA VAL A 194 11.97 -8.67 -8.00
C VAL A 194 11.23 -8.27 -9.29
N PRO A 195 10.47 -9.17 -9.93
CA PRO A 195 9.94 -8.94 -11.28
C PRO A 195 8.72 -8.02 -11.32
N ALA A 196 7.95 -7.91 -10.24
CA ALA A 196 6.72 -7.14 -10.17
C ALA A 196 6.42 -6.64 -8.74
N GLN A 197 5.46 -5.73 -8.61
CA GLN A 197 4.94 -5.32 -7.30
C GLN A 197 4.12 -6.45 -6.66
N PRO A 198 4.01 -6.51 -5.32
CA PRO A 198 3.19 -7.51 -4.65
C PRO A 198 1.71 -7.39 -5.04
N GLU A 199 1.05 -8.54 -5.12
CA GLU A 199 -0.37 -8.70 -5.45
C GLU A 199 -0.97 -9.86 -4.62
N PHE A 200 -2.29 -9.86 -4.48
CA PHE A 200 -3.05 -10.92 -3.81
C PHE A 200 -3.30 -12.12 -4.73
N GLY A 201 -3.34 -13.34 -4.19
CA GLY A 201 -3.72 -14.54 -4.95
C GLY A 201 -2.66 -15.06 -5.94
N VAL A 202 -1.43 -14.51 -5.92
CA VAL A 202 -0.42 -14.81 -6.95
C VAL A 202 0.53 -15.96 -6.59
N SER A 203 0.42 -16.56 -5.40
CA SER A 203 1.38 -17.56 -4.91
C SER A 203 0.77 -18.72 -4.12
N ARG A 204 0.41 -19.80 -4.80
CA ARG A 204 -0.17 -21.00 -4.17
C ARG A 204 0.73 -21.66 -3.12
N ARG A 205 2.04 -21.79 -3.39
CA ARG A 205 2.97 -22.55 -2.53
C ARG A 205 3.28 -21.86 -1.20
N VAL A 206 3.44 -20.54 -1.21
CA VAL A 206 3.69 -19.77 0.02
C VAL A 206 2.37 -19.49 0.73
N ALA A 207 1.28 -19.21 0.00
CA ALA A 207 -0.04 -19.08 0.58
C ALA A 207 -0.46 -20.36 1.33
N GLY A 208 -0.30 -21.54 0.72
CA GLY A 208 -0.62 -22.80 1.38
C GLY A 208 0.19 -23.05 2.66
N ALA A 209 1.45 -22.62 2.73
CA ALA A 209 2.24 -22.71 3.95
C ALA A 209 1.78 -21.72 5.02
N ILE A 210 1.43 -20.49 4.63
CA ILE A 210 0.89 -19.46 5.54
C ILE A 210 -0.47 -19.89 6.09
N LEU A 211 -1.39 -20.36 5.25
CA LEU A 211 -2.72 -20.82 5.67
C LEU A 211 -2.62 -22.03 6.59
N ALA A 212 -1.67 -22.94 6.34
CA ALA A 212 -1.38 -24.06 7.25
C ALA A 212 -0.88 -23.59 8.62
N ALA A 213 -0.03 -22.55 8.66
CA ALA A 213 0.43 -21.93 9.89
C ALA A 213 -0.71 -21.23 10.64
N MET A 214 -1.49 -20.39 9.94
CA MET A 214 -2.62 -19.63 10.52
C MET A 214 -3.70 -20.54 11.11
N ALA A 215 -3.89 -21.73 10.55
CA ALA A 215 -4.82 -22.72 11.10
C ALA A 215 -4.45 -23.24 12.50
N VAL A 216 -3.20 -23.03 12.93
CA VAL A 216 -2.69 -23.41 14.26
C VAL A 216 -2.39 -22.18 15.10
N GLU A 217 -1.74 -21.16 14.51
CA GLU A 217 -1.41 -19.88 15.14
C GLU A 217 -1.83 -18.72 14.21
N PRO A 218 -3.00 -18.10 14.45
CA PRO A 218 -3.57 -17.06 13.59
C PRO A 218 -2.65 -15.86 13.32
N GLU A 219 -1.74 -15.56 14.24
CA GLU A 219 -0.79 -14.44 14.12
C GLU A 219 0.37 -14.74 13.16
N THR A 220 0.67 -16.01 12.86
CA THR A 220 1.75 -16.42 11.95
C THR A 220 1.31 -16.30 10.49
N ARG A 221 1.19 -15.05 10.02
CA ARG A 221 0.65 -14.71 8.68
C ARG A 221 1.73 -14.52 7.62
N GLY A 222 3.01 -14.61 7.98
CA GLY A 222 4.13 -14.37 7.09
C GLY A 222 4.97 -15.61 6.81
N ALA A 223 5.35 -15.81 5.55
CA ALA A 223 6.35 -16.82 5.22
C ALA A 223 7.14 -16.49 3.95
N LEU A 224 8.31 -17.12 3.81
CA LEU A 224 9.06 -17.19 2.56
C LEU A 224 9.72 -18.54 2.38
N ASN A 225 10.14 -18.84 1.15
CA ASN A 225 10.87 -20.07 0.84
C ASN A 225 12.31 -19.83 0.35
N LEU A 226 13.23 -20.65 0.82
CA LEU A 226 14.64 -20.70 0.43
C LEU A 226 15.01 -22.11 -0.04
N ALA A 227 16.15 -22.23 -0.72
CA ALA A 227 16.79 -23.51 -0.95
C ALA A 227 17.22 -24.13 0.39
N THR A 228 16.94 -25.42 0.59
CA THR A 228 17.41 -26.14 1.77
C THR A 228 18.92 -26.40 1.65
N SER A 229 19.68 -26.02 2.68
CA SER A 229 21.08 -26.40 2.86
C SER A 229 21.34 -26.83 4.29
N GLU A 230 22.31 -27.72 4.51
CA GLU A 230 22.71 -28.12 5.86
C GLU A 230 23.19 -26.91 6.68
N SER A 231 23.89 -25.96 6.04
CA SER A 231 24.34 -24.73 6.69
C SER A 231 23.16 -23.91 7.25
N LEU A 232 22.11 -23.71 6.46
CA LEU A 232 20.91 -22.97 6.87
C LEU A 232 20.21 -23.67 8.06
N LEU A 233 20.08 -25.00 8.01
CA LEU A 233 19.45 -25.78 9.08
C LEU A 233 20.32 -25.82 10.35
N ALA A 234 21.64 -25.87 10.22
CA ALA A 234 22.56 -25.80 11.36
C ALA A 234 22.47 -24.44 12.06
N THR A 235 22.54 -23.34 11.31
CA THR A 235 22.39 -21.98 11.87
C THR A 235 21.03 -21.76 12.53
N ALA A 236 19.96 -22.35 11.99
CA ALA A 236 18.64 -22.32 12.64
C ALA A 236 18.67 -22.99 14.02
N ARG A 237 19.27 -24.19 14.14
CA ARG A 237 19.41 -24.89 15.41
C ARG A 237 20.29 -24.12 16.40
N GLU A 238 21.41 -23.57 15.95
CA GLU A 238 22.31 -22.76 16.78
C GLU A 238 21.60 -21.52 17.36
N ARG A 239 20.63 -20.96 16.63
CA ARG A 239 19.81 -19.83 17.07
C ARG A 239 18.54 -20.24 17.83
N GLY A 240 18.40 -21.51 18.20
CA GLY A 240 17.30 -22.02 19.00
C GLY A 240 16.00 -22.27 18.21
N HIS A 241 16.06 -22.29 16.88
CA HIS A 241 14.93 -22.63 16.03
C HIS A 241 15.06 -24.07 15.52
N GLU A 242 14.40 -25.02 16.19
CA GLU A 242 14.45 -26.44 15.77
C GLU A 242 13.64 -26.66 14.46
N PRO A 243 14.30 -26.93 13.31
CA PRO A 243 13.63 -27.04 12.02
C PRO A 243 12.75 -28.29 11.94
N LEU A 244 11.50 -28.12 11.48
CA LEU A 244 10.57 -29.24 11.30
C LEU A 244 10.71 -29.85 9.90
N ALA A 245 11.10 -31.13 9.83
CA ALA A 245 11.09 -31.87 8.56
C ALA A 245 9.67 -32.33 8.20
N PHE A 246 9.27 -32.19 6.93
CA PHE A 246 8.01 -32.69 6.38
C PHE A 246 8.21 -33.32 4.99
N ASP A 247 7.18 -34.01 4.48
CA ASP A 247 7.24 -34.70 3.19
C ASP A 247 7.23 -33.70 2.01
N ALA A 248 8.06 -33.97 1.00
CA ALA A 248 8.17 -33.15 -0.21
C ALA A 248 7.06 -33.43 -1.24
N ASP A 249 6.19 -34.41 -1.02
CA ASP A 249 5.08 -34.71 -1.92
C ASP A 249 4.25 -33.45 -2.25
N TYR A 250 3.83 -33.37 -3.51
CA TYR A 250 3.20 -32.19 -4.07
C TYR A 250 1.71 -32.16 -3.75
N GLU A 251 1.07 -33.33 -3.70
CA GLU A 251 -0.34 -33.47 -3.36
C GLU A 251 -0.55 -33.19 -1.86
N ASN A 252 -1.50 -32.29 -1.56
CA ASN A 252 -1.95 -31.96 -0.21
C ASN A 252 -0.84 -31.40 0.71
N ARG A 253 0.21 -30.77 0.16
CA ARG A 253 1.31 -30.21 0.95
C ARG A 253 0.86 -29.27 2.07
N GLY A 254 -0.09 -28.37 1.79
CA GLY A 254 -0.65 -27.47 2.79
C GLY A 254 -1.34 -28.21 3.93
N GLU A 255 -2.13 -29.24 3.61
CA GLU A 255 -2.79 -30.09 4.61
C GLU A 255 -1.77 -30.84 5.46
N ARG A 256 -0.73 -31.43 4.84
CA ARG A 256 0.35 -32.13 5.58
C ARG A 256 1.12 -31.19 6.49
N LEU A 257 1.43 -29.97 6.03
CA LEU A 257 2.05 -28.96 6.89
C LEU A 257 1.16 -28.64 8.09
N ARG A 258 -0.15 -28.44 7.84
CA ARG A 258 -1.13 -28.19 8.89
C ARG A 258 -1.19 -29.34 9.89
N GLU A 259 -1.28 -30.59 9.43
CA GLU A 259 -1.26 -31.79 10.29
C GLU A 259 -0.01 -31.81 11.17
N ARG A 260 1.17 -31.59 10.58
CA ARG A 260 2.44 -31.58 11.32
C ARG A 260 2.55 -30.43 12.32
N PHE A 261 1.98 -29.26 12.01
CA PHE A 261 1.91 -28.14 12.95
C PHE A 261 0.92 -28.43 14.09
N CYS A 262 -0.24 -29.03 13.79
CA CYS A 262 -1.20 -29.47 14.80
C CYS A 262 -0.60 -30.54 15.73
N GLU A 263 0.09 -31.54 15.19
CA GLU A 263 0.78 -32.58 15.98
C GLU A 263 1.86 -32.00 16.90
N ARG A 264 2.58 -30.98 16.41
CA ARG A 264 3.59 -30.25 17.20
C ARG A 264 2.96 -29.31 18.24
N GLY A 265 1.71 -28.88 18.02
CA GLY A 265 0.98 -27.93 18.87
C GLY A 265 1.42 -26.47 18.73
N THR A 266 2.31 -26.15 17.78
CA THR A 266 2.83 -24.81 17.51
C THR A 266 3.44 -24.76 16.11
N VAL A 267 3.48 -23.56 15.51
CA VAL A 267 4.12 -23.36 14.21
C VAL A 267 5.63 -23.18 14.41
N PRO A 268 6.50 -24.01 13.79
CA PRO A 268 7.93 -23.80 13.87
C PRO A 268 8.33 -22.56 13.07
N ARG A 269 9.37 -21.84 13.54
CA ARG A 269 9.95 -20.73 12.76
C ARG A 269 10.59 -21.19 11.44
N VAL A 270 10.98 -22.46 11.36
CA VAL A 270 11.59 -23.08 10.16
C VAL A 270 10.99 -24.46 9.94
N ALA A 271 10.51 -24.73 8.72
CA ALA A 271 10.10 -26.07 8.28
C ALA A 271 10.75 -26.37 6.92
N TYR A 272 11.13 -27.61 6.65
CA TYR A 272 11.83 -27.96 5.42
C TYR A 272 11.48 -29.36 4.92
N HIS A 273 11.77 -29.62 3.65
CA HIS A 273 11.76 -30.95 3.08
C HIS A 273 13.03 -31.17 2.24
N GLU A 274 13.53 -32.41 2.21
CA GLU A 274 14.74 -32.78 1.45
C GLU A 274 14.48 -33.04 -0.04
N GLY A 275 13.26 -32.72 -0.52
CA GLY A 275 12.87 -32.90 -1.90
C GLY A 275 12.35 -34.32 -2.18
N ALA A 276 11.92 -34.52 -3.42
CA ALA A 276 11.44 -35.79 -3.94
C ALA A 276 11.73 -35.84 -5.46
N PHE A 277 11.33 -36.91 -6.13
CA PHE A 277 11.51 -37.00 -7.59
C PHE A 277 10.82 -35.81 -8.29
N GLY A 278 11.62 -34.97 -8.96
CA GLY A 278 11.13 -33.75 -9.62
C GLY A 278 10.78 -32.58 -8.69
N VAL A 279 11.04 -32.70 -7.39
CA VAL A 279 10.79 -31.66 -6.38
C VAL A 279 12.11 -31.28 -5.70
N GLU A 280 12.58 -30.07 -5.97
CA GLU A 280 13.76 -29.49 -5.34
C GLU A 280 13.56 -29.28 -3.83
N PRO A 281 14.57 -29.52 -2.97
CA PRO A 281 14.51 -29.23 -1.53
C PRO A 281 14.17 -27.77 -1.23
N VAL A 282 13.24 -27.54 -0.31
CA VAL A 282 12.79 -26.19 0.07
C VAL A 282 12.63 -26.08 1.57
N THR A 283 13.12 -24.96 2.11
CA THR A 283 12.94 -24.53 3.49
C THR A 283 12.00 -23.32 3.53
N TYR A 284 10.95 -23.42 4.33
CA TYR A 284 10.06 -22.33 4.69
C TYR A 284 10.53 -21.67 5.99
N VAL A 285 10.52 -20.34 6.01
CA VAL A 285 10.77 -19.51 7.19
C VAL A 285 9.48 -18.75 7.50
N PHE A 286 9.02 -18.82 8.74
CA PHE A 286 7.76 -18.23 9.21
C PHE A 286 7.99 -17.03 10.13
N GLY A 287 7.03 -16.11 10.15
CA GLY A 287 6.97 -14.96 11.04
C GLY A 287 5.54 -14.38 11.09
N GLU A 288 5.32 -13.35 11.89
CA GLU A 288 3.99 -12.71 11.97
C GLU A 288 3.66 -12.02 10.64
N THR A 289 4.68 -11.52 9.94
CA THR A 289 4.56 -10.91 8.61
C THR A 289 5.70 -11.37 7.70
N ALA A 290 5.55 -11.13 6.38
CA ALA A 290 6.63 -11.28 5.41
C ALA A 290 7.93 -10.60 5.83
N THR A 291 7.84 -9.42 6.47
CA THR A 291 9.03 -8.67 6.89
C THR A 291 9.79 -9.43 7.97
N GLU A 292 9.10 -9.99 8.96
CA GLU A 292 9.74 -10.79 10.01
C GLU A 292 10.28 -12.12 9.50
N ALA A 293 9.55 -12.78 8.59
CA ALA A 293 10.05 -13.97 7.93
C ALA A 293 11.36 -13.67 7.17
N ALA A 294 11.42 -12.53 6.46
CA ALA A 294 12.63 -12.08 5.76
C ALA A 294 13.77 -11.73 6.73
N ASP A 295 13.48 -11.09 7.85
CA ASP A 295 14.47 -10.74 8.86
C ASP A 295 15.10 -11.98 9.49
N LEU A 296 14.27 -12.96 9.83
CA LEU A 296 14.74 -14.25 10.30
C LEU A 296 15.56 -14.95 9.21
N ALA A 297 15.08 -14.98 7.96
CA ALA A 297 15.81 -15.61 6.87
C ALA A 297 17.21 -15.00 6.66
N MET A 298 17.33 -13.66 6.66
CA MET A 298 18.62 -12.98 6.55
C MET A 298 19.52 -13.29 7.75
N ALA A 299 18.95 -13.33 8.96
CA ALA A 299 19.66 -13.77 10.15
C ALA A 299 20.20 -15.21 10.00
N LEU A 300 19.46 -16.12 9.36
CA LEU A 300 19.87 -17.51 9.17
C LEU A 300 20.91 -17.70 8.05
N ILE A 301 20.99 -16.79 7.08
CA ILE A 301 21.94 -16.86 5.96
C ILE A 301 23.35 -16.41 6.37
N GLY A 302 23.47 -15.55 7.39
CA GLY A 302 24.74 -15.05 7.91
C GLY A 302 25.44 -14.08 6.97
N ASP A 303 26.30 -13.21 7.52
CA ASP A 303 27.18 -12.33 6.75
C ASP A 303 28.33 -13.19 6.17
N SER A 304 28.14 -13.72 4.96
CA SER A 304 29.24 -14.37 4.20
C SER A 304 30.11 -13.33 3.52
#